data_AF-A0A7W1Q7J4-F1
#
_entry.id   AF-A0A7W1Q7J4-F1
#
_cell.length_a   1.000
_cell.length_b   1.000
_cell.length_c   1.000
_cell.angle_alpha   90.00
_cell.angle_beta   90.00
_cell.angle_gamma   90.00
#
_symmetry.space_group_name_H-M   'P 1'
#
loop_
_entity.id
_entity.type
_entity.pdbx_description
1 polymer ?
#
loop_
_entity_poly.entity_id
_entity_poly.type
_entity_poly.pdbx_seq_one_letter_code
_entity_poly.pdbx_strand_id
1 'polypeptide(L)'
;MITRVQGIRVGHWTDPVGLTGCTVVLCPPGTIGSGEVRGGAPGTRETDLLRPGMLVQEVDAVLLTGGSAFGLAAADGVVRFLEERGVGFEAGGIHVPIVPAAVLFDLGIGSTQARPGPDQGYA
;
A
#
# COMPACT_ATOMS: atom_id res chain seq x y z
N MET A 1 -1.98 15.78 11.58
CA MET A 1 -2.25 14.50 10.89
C MET A 1 -2.15 14.71 9.40
N ILE A 2 -1.76 13.68 8.63
CA ILE A 2 -1.62 13.76 7.17
C ILE A 2 -2.95 14.09 6.47
N THR A 3 -4.07 13.70 7.06
CA THR A 3 -5.45 13.99 6.62
C THR A 3 -5.83 15.47 6.65
N ARG A 4 -4.95 16.37 7.10
CA ARG A 4 -5.14 17.82 6.91
C ARG A 4 -4.92 18.24 5.45
N VAL A 5 -4.24 17.43 4.65
CA VAL A 5 -4.17 17.59 3.20
C VAL A 5 -5.51 17.14 2.62
N GLN A 6 -6.18 18.03 1.90
CA GLN A 6 -7.51 17.76 1.36
C GLN A 6 -7.50 16.55 0.43
N GLY A 7 -8.48 15.67 0.58
CA GLY A 7 -8.64 14.45 -0.24
C GLY A 7 -7.84 13.24 0.23
N ILE A 8 -6.79 13.43 1.04
CA ILE A 8 -6.06 12.31 1.66
C ILE A 8 -6.97 11.64 2.69
N ARG A 9 -7.12 10.31 2.57
CA ARG A 9 -7.82 9.46 3.54
C ARG A 9 -6.88 8.38 4.04
N VAL A 10 -7.07 7.93 5.27
CA VAL A 10 -6.26 6.88 5.88
C VAL A 10 -7.18 5.81 6.48
N GLY A 11 -6.94 4.56 6.11
CA GLY A 11 -7.62 3.37 6.64
C GLY A 11 -6.64 2.49 7.41
N HIS A 12 -7.15 1.78 8.41
CA HIS A 12 -6.36 0.86 9.24
C HIS A 12 -7.11 -0.44 9.44
N TRP A 13 -6.40 -1.55 9.26
CA TRP A 13 -6.81 -2.85 9.78
C TRP A 13 -5.81 -3.29 10.85
N THR A 14 -6.29 -3.83 11.98
CA THR A 14 -5.44 -4.18 13.12
C THR A 14 -5.89 -5.52 13.70
N ASP A 15 -4.93 -6.43 13.89
CA ASP A 15 -5.09 -7.65 14.66
C ASP A 15 -4.50 -7.45 16.07
N PRO A 16 -5.34 -7.24 17.11
CA PRO A 16 -4.87 -7.04 18.46
C PRO A 16 -4.35 -8.33 19.12
N VAL A 17 -4.64 -9.51 18.56
CA VAL A 17 -4.19 -10.81 19.09
C VAL A 17 -2.89 -11.22 18.40
N GLY A 18 -2.87 -11.17 17.07
CA GLY A 18 -1.70 -11.42 16.24
C GLY A 18 -0.60 -10.36 16.37
N LEU A 19 -0.92 -9.18 16.92
CA LEU A 19 -0.06 -8.00 17.09
C LEU A 19 0.55 -7.52 15.76
N THR A 20 -0.31 -7.40 14.75
CA THR A 20 0.06 -6.90 13.41
C THR A 20 -1.08 -6.05 12.83
N GLY A 21 -0.87 -5.48 11.65
CA GLY A 21 -1.88 -4.71 10.95
C GLY A 21 -1.37 -4.10 9.65
N CYS A 22 -2.24 -3.39 8.94
CA CYS A 22 -1.88 -2.61 7.78
C CYS A 22 -2.59 -1.25 7.77
N THR A 23 -1.93 -0.28 7.14
CA THR A 23 -2.41 1.09 6.98
C THR A 23 -2.35 1.45 5.51
N VAL A 24 -3.46 1.94 4.98
CA VAL A 24 -3.57 2.42 3.61
C VAL A 24 -3.78 3.93 3.63
N VAL A 25 -2.94 4.67 2.91
CA VAL A 25 -3.17 6.07 2.60
C VAL A 25 -3.78 6.13 1.20
N LEU A 26 -5.05 6.53 1.10
CA LEU A 26 -5.72 6.76 -0.19
C LEU A 26 -5.49 8.20 -0.63
N CYS A 27 -5.03 8.35 -1.87
CA CYS A 27 -4.73 9.63 -2.47
C CYS A 27 -5.93 10.16 -3.28
N PRO A 28 -6.14 11.48 -3.34
CA PRO A 28 -7.05 12.05 -4.33
C PRO A 28 -6.47 11.88 -5.75
N PRO A 29 -7.29 11.89 -6.81
CA PRO A 29 -6.82 11.84 -8.20
C PRO A 29 -5.78 12.93 -8.50
N GLY A 30 -4.80 12.64 -9.37
CA GLY A 30 -3.74 13.60 -9.70
C GLY A 30 -2.59 13.67 -8.70
N THR A 31 -2.50 12.73 -7.75
CA THR A 31 -1.46 12.77 -6.71
C THR A 31 -0.13 12.24 -7.24
N ILE A 32 0.86 13.12 -7.43
CA ILE A 32 2.21 12.75 -7.83
C ILE A 32 2.92 11.98 -6.70
N GLY A 33 3.49 10.82 -7.04
CA GLY A 33 4.24 9.96 -6.12
C GLY A 33 5.75 9.99 -6.36
N SER A 34 6.53 9.97 -5.28
CA SER A 34 7.96 9.63 -5.31
C SER A 34 8.37 9.00 -3.97
N GLY A 35 9.48 8.27 -3.95
CA GLY A 35 9.93 7.55 -2.76
C GLY A 35 11.39 7.13 -2.82
N GLU A 36 11.98 6.92 -1.64
CA GLU A 36 13.36 6.49 -1.47
C GLU A 36 13.43 5.40 -0.39
N VAL A 37 14.21 4.35 -0.67
CA VAL A 37 14.47 3.25 0.25
C VAL A 37 15.89 3.38 0.79
N ARG A 38 16.01 3.63 2.10
CA ARG A 38 17.32 3.85 2.76
C ARG A 38 17.78 2.67 3.63
N GLY A 39 16.88 1.76 3.99
CA GLY A 39 17.21 0.58 4.80
C GLY A 39 17.96 -0.48 4.01
N GLY A 40 18.88 -1.20 4.65
CA GLY A 40 19.69 -2.25 4.01
C GLY A 40 18.97 -3.57 3.73
N ALA A 41 17.77 -3.78 4.29
CA ALA A 41 16.95 -4.97 4.08
C ALA A 41 15.48 -4.57 3.81
N PRO A 42 15.18 -3.99 2.64
CA PRO A 42 13.84 -3.53 2.33
C PRO A 42 12.91 -4.68 1.95
N GLY A 43 11.63 -4.54 2.30
CA GLY A 43 10.54 -5.29 1.70
C GLY A 43 9.54 -4.31 1.09
N THR A 44 9.51 -4.25 -0.23
CA THR A 44 8.76 -3.23 -0.96
C THR A 44 8.05 -3.82 -2.18
N ARG A 45 7.00 -3.13 -2.63
CA ARG A 45 6.31 -3.37 -3.89
C ARG A 45 6.19 -2.05 -4.66
N GLU A 46 6.39 -2.11 -5.97
CA GLU A 46 6.16 -1.01 -6.93
C GLU A 46 6.96 0.29 -6.69
N THR A 47 8.03 0.23 -5.88
CA THR A 47 8.88 1.39 -5.61
C THR A 47 9.70 1.86 -6.81
N ASP A 48 9.95 0.99 -7.81
CA ASP A 48 10.65 1.41 -9.03
C ASP A 48 9.84 2.43 -9.86
N LEU A 49 8.50 2.38 -9.81
CA LEU A 49 7.62 3.35 -10.46
C LEU A 49 7.75 4.76 -9.87
N LEU A 50 8.19 4.87 -8.60
CA LEU A 50 8.34 6.15 -7.89
C LEU A 50 9.58 6.94 -8.31
N ARG A 51 10.41 6.40 -9.20
CA ARG A 51 11.61 7.07 -9.70
C ARG A 51 11.22 8.16 -10.70
N PRO A 52 11.83 9.35 -10.62
CA PRO A 52 11.64 10.37 -11.65
C PRO A 52 11.93 9.84 -13.06
N GLY A 53 11.06 10.19 -14.01
CA GLY A 53 11.20 9.79 -15.42
C GLY A 53 10.51 8.47 -15.79
N MET A 54 9.84 7.79 -14.83
CA MET A 54 8.93 6.69 -15.16
C MET A 54 7.65 7.22 -15.82
N LEU A 55 6.98 6.35 -16.59
CA LEU A 55 5.76 6.67 -17.33
C LEU A 55 4.61 7.05 -16.39
N VAL A 56 4.42 6.25 -15.34
CA VAL A 56 3.38 6.45 -14.33
C VAL A 56 3.94 7.38 -13.27
N GLN A 57 3.29 8.54 -13.09
CA GLN A 57 3.72 9.57 -12.14
C GLN A 57 2.78 9.71 -10.94
N GLU A 58 1.57 9.19 -11.06
CA GLU A 58 0.52 9.30 -10.06
C GLU A 58 0.43 8.03 -9.21
N VAL A 59 0.09 8.20 -7.93
CA VAL A 59 -0.19 7.12 -6.99
C VAL A 59 -1.62 7.23 -6.48
N ASP A 60 -2.33 6.10 -6.47
CA ASP A 60 -3.70 6.04 -5.99
C ASP A 60 -3.76 5.75 -4.49
N ALA A 61 -2.80 4.96 -4.00
CA ALA A 61 -2.66 4.64 -2.60
C ALA A 61 -1.23 4.28 -2.23
N VAL A 62 -0.92 4.34 -0.93
CA VAL A 62 0.32 3.79 -0.35
C VAL A 62 -0.05 2.84 0.78
N LEU A 63 0.54 1.64 0.77
CA LEU A 63 0.34 0.63 1.80
C LEU A 63 1.57 0.52 2.72
N LEU A 64 1.33 0.60 4.02
CA LEU A 64 2.30 0.26 5.08
C LEU A 64 1.76 -0.95 5.84
N THR A 65 2.53 -2.02 5.95
CA THR A 65 2.00 -3.30 6.47
C THR A 65 3.01 -4.04 7.34
N GLY A 66 2.50 -4.75 8.35
CA GLY A 66 3.25 -5.73 9.11
C GLY A 66 3.50 -7.02 8.34
N GLY A 67 3.91 -8.08 9.02
CA GLY A 67 4.07 -9.42 8.45
C GLY A 67 5.33 -9.62 7.60
N SER A 68 6.27 -8.68 7.59
CA SER A 68 7.45 -8.71 6.73
C SER A 68 7.07 -8.91 5.25
N ALA A 69 7.92 -9.55 4.45
CA ALA A 69 7.67 -9.79 3.02
C ALA A 69 6.32 -10.46 2.71
N PHE A 70 5.78 -11.28 3.63
CA PHE A 70 4.46 -11.89 3.46
C PHE A 70 3.33 -10.84 3.44
N GLY A 71 3.47 -9.76 4.19
CA GLY A 71 2.49 -8.68 4.28
C GLY A 71 2.30 -7.91 2.99
N LEU A 72 3.23 -8.00 2.03
CA LEU A 72 3.07 -7.40 0.69
C LEU A 72 1.82 -7.92 -0.04
N ALA A 73 1.33 -9.11 0.32
CA ALA A 73 0.07 -9.65 -0.21
C ALA A 73 -1.14 -8.77 0.11
N ALA A 74 -1.10 -7.94 1.16
CA ALA A 74 -2.17 -6.99 1.43
C ALA A 74 -2.35 -5.94 0.32
N ALA A 75 -1.33 -5.68 -0.50
CA ALA A 75 -1.44 -4.76 -1.62
C ALA A 75 -2.47 -5.22 -2.65
N ASP A 76 -2.65 -6.52 -2.84
CA ASP A 76 -3.63 -7.07 -3.78
C ASP A 76 -5.07 -6.72 -3.38
N GLY A 77 -5.33 -6.61 -2.06
CA GLY A 77 -6.59 -6.11 -1.52
C GLY A 77 -6.86 -4.66 -1.86
N VAL A 78 -5.84 -3.81 -1.74
CA VAL A 78 -5.92 -2.39 -2.06
C VAL A 78 -6.13 -2.19 -3.56
N VAL A 79 -5.41 -2.95 -4.39
CA VAL A 79 -5.58 -2.97 -5.85
C VAL A 79 -7.02 -3.36 -6.21
N ARG A 80 -7.54 -4.46 -5.63
CA ARG A 80 -8.94 -4.88 -5.83
C ARG A 80 -9.93 -3.77 -5.45
N PHE A 81 -9.73 -3.11 -4.30
CA PHE A 81 -10.59 -2.03 -3.84
C PHE A 81 -10.65 -0.85 -4.84
N LEU A 82 -9.51 -0.47 -5.40
CA LEU A 82 -9.38 0.64 -6.35
C LEU A 82 -9.91 0.26 -7.74
N GLU A 83 -9.62 -0.95 -8.21
CA GLU A 83 -10.09 -1.48 -9.49
C GLU A 83 -11.62 -1.51 -9.56
N GLU A 84 -12.29 -2.02 -8.51
CA GLU A 84 -13.77 -2.04 -8.40
C GLU A 84 -14.40 -0.63 -8.49
N ARG A 85 -13.61 0.41 -8.26
CA ARG A 85 -14.03 1.82 -8.30
C ARG A 85 -13.54 2.56 -9.53
N GLY A 86 -12.89 1.88 -10.46
CA GLY A 86 -12.33 2.47 -11.68
C GLY A 86 -11.23 3.48 -11.39
N VAL A 87 -10.46 3.29 -10.31
CA VAL A 87 -9.33 4.15 -9.95
C VAL A 87 -8.03 3.49 -10.38
N GLY A 88 -7.19 4.22 -11.10
CA GLY A 88 -5.89 3.75 -11.56
C GLY A 88 -5.37 4.51 -12.77
N PHE A 89 -4.16 4.17 -13.20
CA PHE A 89 -3.58 4.64 -14.44
C PHE A 89 -4.34 4.07 -15.64
N GLU A 90 -4.80 4.94 -16.54
CA GLU A 90 -5.53 4.53 -17.75
C GLU A 90 -4.57 3.93 -18.78
N ALA A 91 -4.78 2.65 -19.11
CA ALA A 91 -3.99 1.88 -20.05
C ALA A 91 -4.89 1.10 -21.02
N GLY A 92 -5.30 1.75 -22.11
CA GLY A 92 -6.01 1.07 -23.21
C GLY A 92 -7.45 0.69 -22.85
N GLY A 93 -8.15 1.55 -22.12
CA GLY A 93 -9.51 1.37 -21.62
C GLY A 93 -9.61 0.67 -20.28
N ILE A 94 -8.47 0.31 -19.66
CA ILE A 94 -8.38 -0.38 -18.36
C ILE A 94 -7.69 0.55 -17.36
N HIS A 95 -8.23 0.66 -16.15
CA HIS A 95 -7.59 1.39 -15.06
C HIS A 95 -6.72 0.43 -14.25
N VAL A 96 -5.41 0.68 -14.18
CA VAL A 96 -4.42 -0.11 -13.44
C VAL A 96 -4.05 0.63 -12.15
N PRO A 97 -4.52 0.19 -10.96
CA PRO A 97 -4.20 0.86 -9.70
C PRO A 97 -2.70 0.85 -9.40
N ILE A 98 -2.19 1.99 -8.93
CA ILE A 98 -0.78 2.19 -8.58
C ILE A 98 -0.65 2.27 -7.06
N VAL A 99 -0.16 1.16 -6.47
CA VAL A 99 -0.12 0.97 -5.01
C VAL A 99 1.28 0.57 -4.54
N PRO A 100 2.20 1.53 -4.39
CA PRO A 100 3.47 1.27 -3.72
C PRO A 100 3.24 0.80 -2.28
N ALA A 101 4.01 -0.20 -1.86
CA ALA A 101 3.94 -0.74 -0.52
C ALA A 101 5.30 -0.90 0.14
N ALA A 102 5.32 -0.79 1.46
CA ALA A 102 6.48 -1.10 2.29
C ALA A 102 6.06 -1.89 3.53
N VAL A 103 6.93 -2.79 3.97
CA VAL A 103 6.67 -3.67 5.12
C VAL A 103 7.58 -3.39 6.29
N LEU A 104 7.13 -3.77 7.49
CA LEU A 104 7.96 -3.90 8.68
C LEU A 104 7.98 -5.36 9.17
N PHE A 105 8.97 -5.69 10.00
CA PHE A 105 9.07 -7.01 10.61
C PHE A 105 8.45 -7.01 12.01
N ASP A 106 7.35 -7.73 12.20
CA ASP A 106 6.64 -7.91 13.48
C ASP A 106 6.31 -9.38 13.81
N LEU A 107 6.74 -10.34 12.98
CA LEU A 107 6.39 -11.77 13.08
C LEU A 107 6.76 -12.42 14.43
N GLY A 108 7.66 -11.83 15.20
CA GLY A 108 8.10 -12.33 16.51
C GLY A 108 7.42 -11.66 17.71
N ILE A 109 6.49 -10.74 17.51
CA ILE A 109 5.86 -9.97 18.59
C ILE A 109 4.60 -10.65 19.11
N GLY A 110 3.68 -11.00 18.20
CA GLY A 110 2.46 -11.77 18.51
C GLY A 110 2.54 -13.17 17.92
N SER A 111 1.68 -13.46 16.95
CA SER A 111 1.65 -14.75 16.27
C SER A 111 2.48 -14.73 14.99
N THR A 112 3.41 -15.68 14.85
CA THR A 112 4.19 -15.89 13.60
C THR A 112 3.32 -16.23 12.39
N GLN A 113 2.07 -16.61 12.63
CA GLN A 113 1.08 -16.95 11.60
C GLN A 113 0.12 -15.79 11.29
N ALA A 114 0.07 -14.75 12.13
CA ALA A 114 -0.76 -13.57 11.88
C ALA A 114 -0.01 -12.60 10.95
N ARG A 115 -0.53 -12.40 9.74
CA ARG A 115 0.09 -11.58 8.70
C ARG A 115 -1.02 -10.93 7.86
N PRO A 116 -0.97 -9.62 7.59
CA PRO A 116 -1.94 -8.99 6.70
C PRO A 116 -1.90 -9.61 5.29
N GLY A 117 -3.06 -9.99 4.77
CA GLY A 117 -3.24 -10.49 3.41
C GLY A 117 -4.24 -9.64 2.62
N PRO A 118 -4.66 -10.11 1.42
CA PRO A 118 -5.54 -9.34 0.54
C PRO A 118 -6.83 -8.86 1.21
N ASP A 119 -7.47 -9.69 2.04
CA ASP A 119 -8.71 -9.27 2.70
C ASP A 119 -8.48 -8.20 3.75
N GLN A 120 -7.33 -8.20 4.44
CA GLN A 120 -6.97 -7.15 5.40
C GLN A 120 -6.61 -5.84 4.71
N GLY A 121 -5.95 -5.89 3.55
CA GLY A 121 -5.65 -4.70 2.77
C GLY A 121 -6.89 -4.07 2.11
N TYR A 122 -7.93 -4.87 1.83
CA TYR A 122 -9.20 -4.40 1.29
C TYR A 122 -10.11 -3.74 2.34
N ALA A 123 -10.04 -4.22 3.58
CA ALA A 123 -10.97 -3.90 4.67
C ALA A 123 -10.94 -2.43 5.15
#